data_AF-S7PW03-F1
#
_entry.id   AF-S7PW03-F1
#
_cell.length_a   1.000
_cell.length_b   1.000
_cell.length_c   1.000
_cell.angle_alpha   90.00
_cell.angle_beta   90.00
_cell.angle_gamma   90.00
#
_symmetry.space_group_name_H-M   'P 1'
#
loop_
_entity.id
_entity.type
_entity.pdbx_description
1 polymer ?
#
loop_
_entity_poly.entity_id
_entity_poly.type
_entity_poly.pdbx_seq_one_letter_code
_entity_poly.pdbx_strand_id
1 'polypeptide(L)'
;MSLLDYQAQFGRPSEEQQNALAHQVKRISEELRRVRPLRGRKICRFDGSALDDPRIQLLGGSFGPFESVEDFQDALLGYSVLEIPEDEKEPVMDRITRAFSSPRAVVLTHGDLTPANILVDKDLKITGVIDWATASWMPDYWELIKSIFLLQYRRGYWRKVMEQVYPGYGDVVEADQLIQKYRRVYT
;
A
#
# COMPACT_ATOMS: atom_id res chain seq x y z
N MET A 1 -7.70 8.86 19.75
CA MET A 1 -6.85 7.66 19.91
C MET A 1 -6.61 7.07 18.52
N SER A 2 -5.64 6.17 18.32
CA SER A 2 -5.54 5.50 17.01
C SER A 2 -6.73 4.58 16.80
N LEU A 3 -7.05 4.25 15.54
CA LEU A 3 -8.08 3.27 15.20
C LEU A 3 -7.70 1.88 15.73
N LEU A 4 -6.40 1.58 15.82
CA LEU A 4 -5.90 0.38 16.49
C LEU A 4 -6.26 0.37 17.99
N ASP A 5 -6.04 1.48 18.70
CA ASP A 5 -6.42 1.62 20.12
C ASP A 5 -7.94 1.54 20.30
N TYR A 6 -8.70 2.19 19.40
CA TYR A 6 -10.15 2.11 19.39
C TYR A 6 -10.60 0.65 19.29
N GLN A 7 -10.01 -0.13 18.39
CA GLN A 7 -10.36 -1.54 18.22
C GLN A 7 -10.01 -2.36 19.47
N ALA A 8 -8.88 -2.07 20.12
CA ALA A 8 -8.49 -2.75 21.36
C ALA A 8 -9.48 -2.46 22.50
N GLN A 9 -10.02 -1.24 22.57
CA GLN A 9 -10.92 -0.79 23.62
C GLN A 9 -12.40 -1.15 23.38
N PHE A 10 -12.89 -0.99 22.15
CA PHE A 10 -14.31 -1.10 21.80
C PHE A 10 -14.63 -2.31 20.90
N GLY A 11 -13.61 -3.05 20.49
CA GLY A 11 -13.75 -4.18 19.59
C GLY A 11 -13.79 -3.79 18.12
N ARG A 12 -14.06 -4.79 17.27
CA ARG A 12 -14.13 -4.61 15.82
C ARG A 12 -15.33 -3.73 15.43
N PRO A 13 -15.17 -2.71 14.58
CA PRO A 13 -16.29 -1.94 14.04
C PRO A 13 -17.31 -2.84 13.31
N SER A 14 -18.61 -2.51 13.40
CA SER A 14 -19.66 -3.18 12.62
C SER A 14 -19.46 -2.99 11.11
N GLU A 15 -20.17 -3.75 10.27
CA GLU A 15 -20.07 -3.57 8.80
C GLU A 15 -20.50 -2.17 8.35
N GLU A 16 -21.54 -1.61 8.96
CA GLU A 16 -21.98 -0.24 8.70
C GLU A 16 -20.88 0.78 9.07
N GLN A 17 -20.23 0.59 10.22
CA GLN A 17 -19.11 1.44 10.64
C GLN A 17 -17.89 1.27 9.72
N GLN A 18 -17.59 0.06 9.25
CA GLN A 18 -16.53 -0.20 8.29
C GLN A 18 -16.77 0.53 6.96
N ASN A 19 -18.03 0.51 6.46
CA ASN A 19 -18.39 1.24 5.25
C ASN A 19 -18.28 2.76 5.44
N ALA A 20 -18.77 3.29 6.57
CA ALA A 20 -18.62 4.70 6.92
C ALA A 20 -17.14 5.11 7.05
N LEU A 21 -16.30 4.23 7.60
CA LEU A 21 -14.86 4.44 7.71
C LEU A 21 -14.19 4.44 6.32
N ALA A 22 -14.56 3.52 5.43
CA ALA A 22 -14.06 3.50 4.05
C ALA A 22 -14.34 4.82 3.32
N HIS A 23 -15.53 5.40 3.49
CA HIS A 23 -15.85 6.72 2.92
C HIS A 23 -14.94 7.83 3.47
N GLN A 24 -14.61 7.81 4.76
CA GLN A 24 -13.71 8.82 5.35
C GLN A 24 -12.27 8.65 4.87
N VAL A 25 -11.76 7.41 4.83
CA VAL A 25 -10.41 7.11 4.31
C VAL A 25 -10.31 7.46 2.82
N LYS A 26 -11.36 7.20 2.05
CA LYS A 26 -11.42 7.57 0.63
C LYS A 26 -11.29 9.06 0.42
N ARG A 27 -11.97 9.88 1.22
CA ARG A 27 -11.83 11.35 1.16
C ARG A 27 -10.39 11.78 1.39
N ILE A 28 -9.72 11.21 2.40
CA ILE A 28 -8.30 11.51 2.68
C ILE A 28 -7.42 11.13 1.49
N SER A 29 -7.61 9.93 0.94
CA SER A 29 -6.86 9.47 -0.23
C SER A 29 -7.07 10.38 -1.45
N GLU A 30 -8.30 10.81 -1.70
CA GLU A 30 -8.62 11.73 -2.79
C GLU A 30 -7.96 13.10 -2.60
N GLU A 31 -7.92 13.65 -1.38
CA GLU A 31 -7.19 14.90 -1.12
C GLU A 31 -5.69 14.74 -1.38
N LEU A 32 -5.08 13.63 -0.96
CA LEU A 32 -3.67 13.35 -1.25
C LEU A 32 -3.42 13.26 -2.76
N ARG A 33 -4.27 12.53 -3.49
CA ARG A 33 -4.16 12.36 -4.94
C ARG A 33 -4.38 13.65 -5.74
N ARG A 34 -5.00 14.67 -5.16
CA ARG A 34 -5.14 16.00 -5.78
C ARG A 34 -3.86 16.83 -5.72
N VAL A 35 -2.94 16.50 -4.81
CA VAL A 35 -1.63 17.17 -4.75
C VAL A 35 -0.87 16.80 -6.01
N ARG A 36 -0.48 17.82 -6.79
CA ARG A 36 0.24 17.60 -8.04
C ARG A 36 1.70 17.24 -7.77
N PRO A 37 2.25 16.22 -8.44
CA PRO A 37 3.66 15.92 -8.37
C PRO A 37 4.51 17.13 -8.78
N LEU A 38 5.43 17.56 -7.91
CA LEU A 38 6.33 18.67 -8.20
C LEU A 38 7.39 18.32 -9.25
N ARG A 39 7.66 17.02 -9.44
CA ARG A 39 8.72 16.48 -10.32
C ARG A 39 8.17 15.55 -11.40
N GLY A 40 6.97 15.84 -11.91
CA GLY A 40 6.36 15.05 -12.98
C GLY A 40 5.97 13.64 -12.52
N ARG A 41 6.34 12.60 -13.27
CA ARG A 41 5.96 11.19 -12.97
C ARG A 41 7.00 10.43 -12.17
N LYS A 42 7.96 11.12 -11.53
CA LYS A 42 9.04 10.48 -10.79
C LYS A 42 8.52 9.86 -9.49
N ILE A 43 8.88 8.59 -9.25
CA ILE A 43 8.61 7.89 -7.99
C ILE A 43 9.76 8.19 -7.02
N CYS A 44 9.45 8.95 -5.97
CA CYS A 44 10.45 9.49 -5.05
C CYS A 44 9.82 10.06 -3.78
N ARG A 45 10.65 10.38 -2.78
CA ARG A 45 10.26 11.21 -1.64
C ARG A 45 9.98 12.66 -2.05
N PHE A 46 9.41 13.46 -1.14
CA PHE A 46 9.13 14.88 -1.38
C PHE A 46 10.36 15.72 -1.74
N ASP A 47 11.52 15.39 -1.17
CA ASP A 47 12.81 16.02 -1.48
C ASP A 47 13.41 15.51 -2.81
N GLY A 48 12.82 14.51 -3.44
CA GLY A 48 13.29 13.87 -4.66
C GLY A 48 14.31 12.74 -4.43
N SER A 49 14.61 12.41 -3.18
CA SER A 49 15.49 11.31 -2.82
C SER A 49 14.80 9.95 -2.96
N ALA A 50 15.59 8.90 -2.73
CA ALA A 50 15.15 7.52 -2.78
C ALA A 50 14.05 7.21 -1.75
N LEU A 51 13.29 6.15 -2.00
CA LEU A 51 12.16 5.78 -1.17
C LEU A 51 12.63 5.29 0.21
N ASP A 52 11.87 5.70 1.23
CA ASP A 52 12.05 5.31 2.62
C ASP A 52 10.86 4.46 3.06
N ASP A 53 10.81 3.21 2.57
CA ASP A 53 9.71 2.28 2.84
C ASP A 53 10.27 1.01 3.52
N PRO A 54 9.88 0.73 4.78
CA PRO A 54 10.35 -0.46 5.51
C PRO A 54 10.08 -1.79 4.79
N ARG A 55 9.01 -1.90 4.00
CA ARG A 55 8.71 -3.11 3.20
C ARG A 55 9.80 -3.36 2.17
N ILE A 56 10.33 -2.29 1.58
CA ILE A 56 11.36 -2.29 0.54
C ILE A 56 12.75 -2.37 1.18
N GLN A 57 12.99 -1.63 2.26
CA GLN A 57 14.29 -1.52 2.95
C GLN A 57 14.70 -2.77 3.73
N LEU A 58 13.78 -3.71 3.99
CA LEU A 58 14.13 -5.07 4.46
C LEU A 58 15.16 -5.78 3.57
N LEU A 59 15.47 -5.22 2.39
CA LEU A 59 16.37 -5.75 1.38
C LEU A 59 17.72 -5.01 1.31
N GLY A 60 17.90 -3.95 2.11
CA GLY A 60 19.11 -3.15 2.19
C GLY A 60 19.28 -2.11 1.08
N GLY A 61 19.84 -0.95 1.43
CA GLY A 61 20.25 0.10 0.48
C GLY A 61 19.16 1.11 0.10
N SER A 62 19.56 2.05 -0.75
CA SER A 62 18.71 3.08 -1.34
C SER A 62 17.85 2.47 -2.46
N PHE A 63 16.53 2.71 -2.46
CA PHE A 63 15.63 2.20 -3.49
C PHE A 63 14.99 3.34 -4.29
N GLY A 64 15.38 3.46 -5.56
CA GLY A 64 15.04 4.60 -6.41
C GLY A 64 15.93 5.82 -6.15
N PRO A 65 15.49 7.03 -6.56
CA PRO A 65 14.19 7.32 -7.17
C PRO A 65 14.05 6.76 -8.60
N PHE A 66 12.83 6.61 -9.11
CA PHE A 66 12.55 6.02 -10.44
C PHE A 66 11.86 7.01 -11.36
N GLU A 67 12.20 6.99 -12.65
CA GLU A 67 11.63 7.91 -13.65
C GLU A 67 10.23 7.48 -14.12
N SER A 68 9.88 6.20 -13.95
CA SER A 68 8.61 5.61 -14.38
C SER A 68 8.08 4.57 -13.40
N VAL A 69 6.80 4.20 -13.53
CA VAL A 69 6.19 3.14 -12.72
C VAL A 69 6.74 1.78 -13.12
N GLU A 70 7.06 1.62 -14.39
CA GLU A 70 7.65 0.44 -14.99
C GLU A 70 9.02 0.16 -14.37
N ASP A 71 9.90 1.17 -14.30
CA ASP A 71 11.23 1.05 -13.66
C ASP A 71 11.11 0.65 -12.18
N PHE A 72 10.12 1.21 -11.47
CA PHE A 72 9.85 0.88 -10.08
C PHE A 72 9.37 -0.56 -9.92
N GLN A 73 8.49 -1.04 -10.80
CA GLN A 73 7.96 -2.40 -10.78
C GLN A 73 9.05 -3.44 -11.08
N ASP A 74 9.86 -3.19 -12.11
CA ASP A 74 10.98 -4.05 -12.47
C ASP A 74 11.98 -4.14 -11.31
N ALA A 75 12.31 -3.01 -10.68
CA ALA A 75 13.12 -3.00 -9.48
C ALA A 75 12.45 -3.80 -8.35
N LEU A 76 11.17 -3.54 -8.03
CA LEU A 76 10.49 -4.23 -6.94
C LEU A 76 10.49 -5.76 -7.14
N LEU A 77 10.28 -6.24 -8.36
CA LEU A 77 10.33 -7.67 -8.70
C LEU A 77 11.74 -8.24 -8.59
N GLY A 78 12.74 -7.54 -9.15
CA GLY A 78 14.15 -7.94 -9.05
C GLY A 78 14.64 -8.04 -7.61
N TYR A 79 14.18 -7.12 -6.76
CA TYR A 79 14.49 -7.09 -5.33
C TYR A 79 13.73 -8.15 -4.53
N SER A 80 12.57 -8.61 -4.98
CA SER A 80 11.73 -9.56 -4.23
C SER A 80 12.31 -10.99 -4.17
N VAL A 81 13.24 -11.33 -5.07
CA VAL A 81 13.91 -12.66 -5.17
C VAL A 81 12.90 -13.80 -4.98
N LEU A 82 12.04 -13.99 -5.99
CA LEU A 82 10.93 -14.94 -5.91
C LEU A 82 11.44 -16.39 -6.09
N GLU A 83 11.21 -17.23 -5.08
CA GLU A 83 11.46 -18.68 -5.08
C GLU A 83 10.17 -19.43 -5.40
N ILE A 84 9.79 -19.43 -6.68
CA ILE A 84 8.56 -20.08 -7.16
C ILE A 84 8.91 -21.50 -7.65
N PRO A 85 8.16 -22.55 -7.23
CA PRO A 85 8.28 -23.90 -7.80
C PRO A 85 8.14 -23.89 -9.33
N GLU A 86 8.95 -24.70 -10.03
CA GLU A 86 9.02 -24.63 -11.50
C GLU A 86 7.68 -24.95 -12.17
N ASP A 87 6.87 -25.83 -11.58
CA ASP A 87 5.52 -26.19 -12.03
C ASP A 87 4.48 -25.07 -11.81
N GLU A 88 4.74 -24.13 -10.90
CA GLU A 88 3.87 -22.97 -10.62
C GLU A 88 4.40 -21.67 -11.26
N LYS A 89 5.62 -21.67 -11.79
CA LYS A 89 6.35 -20.46 -12.18
C LYS A 89 5.67 -19.65 -13.27
N GLU A 90 5.30 -20.29 -14.38
CA GLU A 90 4.65 -19.62 -15.50
C GLU A 90 3.31 -18.97 -15.10
N PRO A 91 2.33 -19.69 -14.48
CA PRO A 91 1.07 -19.07 -14.10
C PRO A 91 1.22 -17.99 -13.01
N VAL A 92 2.18 -18.10 -12.10
CA VAL A 92 2.44 -17.07 -11.08
C VAL A 92 3.03 -15.81 -11.71
N MET A 93 4.05 -15.96 -12.56
CA MET A 93 4.69 -14.82 -13.22
C MET A 93 3.76 -14.11 -14.21
N ASP A 94 2.92 -14.86 -14.92
CA ASP A 94 1.89 -14.32 -15.81
C ASP A 94 0.85 -13.48 -15.04
N ARG A 95 0.39 -13.94 -13.87
CA ARG A 95 -0.49 -13.16 -12.99
C ARG A 95 0.16 -11.88 -12.49
N ILE A 96 1.40 -11.96 -12.02
CA ILE A 96 2.15 -10.80 -11.53
C ILE A 96 2.32 -9.77 -12.65
N THR A 97 2.80 -10.21 -13.82
CA THR A 97 3.06 -9.34 -14.98
C THR A 97 1.78 -8.64 -15.44
N ARG A 98 0.66 -9.37 -15.57
CA ARG A 98 -0.62 -8.78 -16.00
C ARG A 98 -1.18 -7.77 -15.01
N ALA A 99 -1.06 -8.00 -13.70
CA ALA A 99 -1.56 -7.07 -12.70
C ALA A 99 -0.85 -5.71 -12.75
N PHE A 100 0.41 -5.71 -13.16
CA PHE A 100 1.25 -4.51 -13.17
C PHE A 100 1.39 -3.85 -14.56
N SER A 101 0.91 -4.49 -15.64
CA SER A 101 1.05 -3.99 -17.02
C SER A 101 0.18 -2.79 -17.39
N SER A 102 -0.85 -2.48 -16.60
CA SER A 102 -1.73 -1.34 -16.87
C SER A 102 -1.01 -0.03 -16.53
N PRO A 103 -1.12 1.02 -17.38
CA PRO A 103 -0.58 2.33 -17.07
C PRO A 103 -1.07 2.82 -15.71
N ARG A 104 -0.16 3.27 -14.84
CA ARG A 104 -0.50 3.75 -13.49
C ARG A 104 -0.19 5.24 -13.34
N ALA A 105 -1.01 5.93 -12.57
CA ALA A 105 -0.69 7.29 -12.17
C ALA A 105 0.33 7.28 -11.03
N VAL A 106 1.20 8.30 -11.02
CA VAL A 106 2.03 8.61 -9.85
C VAL A 106 1.30 9.64 -9.02
N VAL A 107 1.01 9.29 -7.77
CA VAL A 107 0.21 10.07 -6.83
C VAL A 107 0.92 10.20 -5.50
N LEU A 108 0.51 11.17 -4.71
CA LEU A 108 0.98 11.24 -3.33
C LEU A 108 0.33 10.13 -2.50
N THR A 109 1.15 9.36 -1.80
CA THR A 109 0.74 8.35 -0.83
C THR A 109 1.27 8.71 0.55
N HIS A 110 0.54 8.32 1.58
CA HIS A 110 1.02 8.33 2.96
C HIS A 110 2.13 7.30 3.15
N GLY A 111 2.02 6.13 2.50
CA GLY A 111 3.01 5.05 2.57
C GLY A 111 2.92 4.19 3.83
N ASP A 112 1.99 4.49 4.73
CA ASP A 112 1.71 3.66 5.92
C ASP A 112 0.31 3.96 6.50
N LEU A 113 -0.71 4.09 5.64
CA LEU A 113 -2.07 4.40 6.06
C LEU A 113 -2.76 3.18 6.69
N THR A 114 -2.29 2.78 7.87
CA THR A 114 -2.78 1.65 8.65
C THR A 114 -3.65 2.12 9.82
N PRO A 115 -4.42 1.22 10.49
CA PRO A 115 -5.18 1.58 11.69
C PRO A 115 -4.35 2.20 12.83
N ALA A 116 -3.04 1.95 12.89
CA ALA A 116 -2.17 2.57 13.89
C ALA A 116 -1.98 4.08 13.65
N ASN A 117 -2.04 4.52 12.40
CA ASN A 117 -1.73 5.89 11.97
C ASN A 117 -2.97 6.74 11.67
N ILE A 118 -4.17 6.18 11.85
CA ILE A 118 -5.44 6.88 11.70
C ILE A 118 -6.01 7.18 13.09
N LEU A 119 -6.20 8.45 13.42
CA LEU A 119 -6.81 8.86 14.67
C LEU A 119 -8.32 8.97 14.53
N VAL A 120 -9.05 8.45 15.52
CA VAL A 120 -10.52 8.51 15.58
C VAL A 120 -11.02 9.04 16.92
N ASP A 121 -12.20 9.64 16.89
CA ASP A 121 -13.01 9.89 18.08
C ASP A 121 -13.84 8.65 18.49
N LYS A 122 -14.67 8.81 19.52
CA LYS A 122 -15.54 7.74 20.05
C LYS A 122 -16.62 7.28 19.06
N ASP A 123 -16.96 8.12 18.08
CA ASP A 123 -18.03 7.91 17.10
C ASP A 123 -17.45 7.43 15.76
N LEU A 124 -16.19 6.96 15.75
CA LEU A 124 -15.43 6.50 14.58
C LEU A 124 -15.30 7.57 13.49
N LYS A 125 -15.25 8.84 13.86
CA LYS A 125 -14.87 9.92 12.94
C LYS A 125 -13.37 10.07 12.93
N ILE A 126 -12.79 10.08 11.74
CA ILE A 126 -11.36 10.33 11.57
C ILE A 126 -11.07 11.77 11.96
N THR A 127 -10.20 11.94 12.96
CA THR A 127 -9.80 13.25 13.49
C THR A 127 -8.39 13.64 13.05
N GLY A 128 -7.61 12.70 12.52
CA GLY A 128 -6.27 12.99 12.01
C GLY A 128 -5.59 11.77 11.41
N VAL A 129 -4.51 12.03 10.69
CA VAL A 129 -3.57 11.03 10.17
C VAL A 129 -2.17 11.45 10.59
N ILE A 130 -1.41 10.51 11.15
CA ILE A 130 -0.09 10.74 11.73
C ILE A 130 0.95 9.82 11.07
N ASP A 131 2.23 10.06 11.38
CA ASP A 131 3.36 9.26 10.88
C ASP A 131 3.60 9.33 9.36
N TRP A 132 3.82 10.56 8.88
CA TRP A 132 4.05 10.86 7.46
C TRP A 132 5.49 10.57 6.99
N ALA A 133 6.31 9.85 7.77
CA ALA A 133 7.73 9.69 7.50
C ALA A 133 8.01 8.96 6.17
N THR A 134 7.10 8.07 5.75
CA THR A 134 7.19 7.25 4.53
C THR A 134 6.43 7.86 3.33
N ALA A 135 5.84 9.04 3.51
CA ALA A 135 5.03 9.68 2.48
C ALA A 135 5.87 10.03 1.25
N SER A 136 5.36 9.62 0.08
CA SER A 136 6.11 9.62 -1.17
C SER A 136 5.20 9.63 -2.39
N TRP A 137 5.77 10.05 -3.52
CA TRP A 137 5.17 9.92 -4.84
C TRP A 137 5.31 8.48 -5.30
N MET A 138 4.20 7.77 -5.40
CA MET A 138 4.14 6.32 -5.63
C MET A 138 3.07 5.97 -6.67
N PRO A 139 3.10 4.75 -7.24
CA PRO A 139 2.01 4.25 -8.06
C PRO A 139 0.66 4.30 -7.30
N ASP A 140 -0.42 4.57 -8.01
CA ASP A 140 -1.78 4.70 -7.46
C ASP A 140 -2.32 3.49 -6.68
N TYR A 141 -1.77 2.30 -6.87
CA TYR A 141 -2.12 1.11 -6.10
C TYR A 141 -1.33 0.97 -4.80
N TRP A 142 -0.22 1.71 -4.62
CA TRP A 142 0.76 1.45 -3.57
C TRP A 142 0.15 1.53 -2.16
N GLU A 143 -0.66 2.56 -1.89
CA GLU A 143 -1.31 2.75 -0.59
C GLU A 143 -2.18 1.54 -0.19
N LEU A 144 -2.89 0.92 -1.14
CA LEU A 144 -3.71 -0.26 -0.89
C LEU A 144 -2.84 -1.41 -0.39
N ILE A 145 -1.88 -1.84 -1.21
CA ILE A 145 -1.05 -3.03 -0.93
C ILE A 145 -0.16 -2.81 0.30
N LYS A 146 0.29 -1.58 0.53
CA LYS A 146 1.11 -1.20 1.68
C LYS A 146 0.31 -1.23 2.98
N SER A 147 -0.90 -0.67 3.00
CA SER A 147 -1.75 -0.66 4.21
C SER A 147 -2.19 -2.04 4.69
N ILE A 148 -2.24 -3.02 3.78
CA ILE A 148 -2.61 -4.42 4.08
C ILE A 148 -1.39 -5.35 4.12
N PHE A 149 -0.18 -4.78 4.14
CA PHE A 149 1.06 -5.55 4.13
C PHE A 149 1.17 -6.44 5.37
N LEU A 150 0.88 -5.93 6.57
CA LEU A 150 0.95 -6.74 7.79
C LEU A 150 -0.21 -7.75 7.87
N LEU A 151 0.07 -8.95 8.37
CA LEU A 151 -0.87 -10.09 8.38
C LEU A 151 -2.19 -9.76 9.08
N GLN A 152 -2.15 -9.02 10.19
CA GLN A 152 -3.35 -8.62 10.94
C GLN A 152 -4.28 -7.71 10.13
N TYR A 153 -3.73 -6.88 9.26
CA TYR A 153 -4.52 -5.99 8.40
C TYR A 153 -5.01 -6.72 7.15
N ARG A 154 -4.18 -7.60 6.59
CA ARG A 154 -4.53 -8.43 5.43
C ARG A 154 -5.69 -9.38 5.71
N ARG A 155 -5.69 -10.03 6.87
CA ARG A 155 -6.73 -11.01 7.26
C ARG A 155 -7.89 -10.38 8.02
N GLY A 156 -7.78 -9.10 8.36
CA GLY A 156 -8.75 -8.36 9.15
C GLY A 156 -9.79 -7.63 8.30
N TYR A 157 -10.62 -6.84 8.99
CA TYR A 157 -11.60 -5.97 8.33
C TYR A 157 -10.95 -4.83 7.54
N TRP A 158 -9.71 -4.46 7.90
CA TRP A 158 -9.00 -3.36 7.25
C TRP A 158 -8.82 -3.60 5.75
N ARG A 159 -8.54 -4.84 5.34
CA ARG A 159 -8.52 -5.20 3.91
C ARG A 159 -9.82 -4.83 3.21
N LYS A 160 -10.98 -5.18 3.79
CA LYS A 160 -12.29 -4.85 3.20
C LYS A 160 -12.49 -3.33 3.08
N VAL A 161 -12.09 -2.57 4.09
CA VAL A 161 -12.15 -1.10 4.07
C VAL A 161 -11.30 -0.56 2.91
N MET A 162 -10.06 -1.03 2.77
CA MET A 162 -9.14 -0.52 1.75
C MET A 162 -9.51 -0.96 0.33
N GLU A 163 -10.10 -2.14 0.15
CA GLU A 163 -10.65 -2.58 -1.14
C GLU A 163 -11.88 -1.75 -1.55
N GLN A 164 -12.67 -1.22 -0.61
CA GLN A 164 -13.73 -0.25 -0.91
C GLN A 164 -13.18 1.14 -1.26
N VAL A 165 -12.06 1.55 -0.63
CA VAL A 165 -11.37 2.80 -0.94
C VAL A 165 -10.76 2.75 -2.35
N TYR A 166 -10.20 1.60 -2.72
CA TYR A 166 -9.49 1.36 -3.98
C TYR A 166 -10.13 0.24 -4.80
N PRO A 167 -11.34 0.46 -5.35
CA PRO A 167 -11.99 -0.54 -6.18
C PRO A 167 -11.18 -0.76 -7.48
N GLY A 168 -11.19 -1.99 -7.99
CA GLY A 168 -10.58 -2.33 -9.28
C GLY A 168 -9.09 -2.71 -9.23
N TYR A 169 -8.50 -2.85 -8.04
CA TYR A 169 -7.11 -3.30 -7.84
C TYR A 169 -7.02 -4.74 -7.28
N GLY A 170 -8.04 -5.57 -7.50
CA GLY A 170 -8.09 -6.94 -6.97
C GLY A 170 -6.97 -7.82 -7.51
N ASP A 171 -6.67 -7.69 -8.80
CA ASP A 171 -5.55 -8.32 -9.49
C ASP A 171 -4.20 -7.93 -8.88
N VAL A 172 -4.01 -6.63 -8.57
CA VAL A 172 -2.80 -6.12 -7.91
C VAL A 172 -2.66 -6.68 -6.50
N VAL A 173 -3.76 -6.76 -5.74
CA VAL A 173 -3.74 -7.38 -4.41
C VAL A 173 -3.37 -8.86 -4.48
N GLU A 174 -3.90 -9.60 -5.45
CA GLU A 174 -3.55 -11.01 -5.67
C GLU A 174 -2.09 -11.18 -6.09
N ALA A 175 -1.61 -10.39 -7.04
CA ALA A 175 -0.22 -10.40 -7.48
C ALA A 175 0.75 -10.05 -6.33
N ASP A 176 0.41 -9.05 -5.53
CA ASP A 176 1.16 -8.65 -4.35
C ASP A 176 1.23 -9.79 -3.32
N GLN A 177 0.15 -10.54 -3.13
CA GLN A 177 0.14 -11.71 -2.25
C GLN A 177 1.02 -12.86 -2.80
N LEU A 178 1.07 -13.07 -4.11
CA LEU A 178 1.97 -14.03 -4.73
C LEU A 178 3.44 -13.62 -4.53
N ILE A 179 3.76 -12.34 -4.75
CA ILE A 179 5.10 -11.79 -4.46
C ILE A 179 5.46 -12.06 -3.00
N GLN A 180 4.57 -11.78 -2.07
CA GLN A 180 4.82 -12.02 -0.65
C GLN A 180 4.91 -13.51 -0.27
N LYS A 181 4.17 -14.39 -0.97
CA LYS A 181 4.19 -15.84 -0.74
C LYS A 181 5.53 -16.45 -1.14
N TYR A 182 6.07 -16.06 -2.30
CA TYR A 182 7.28 -16.66 -2.86
C TYR A 182 8.53 -15.81 -2.66
N ARG A 183 8.42 -14.60 -2.12
CA ARG A 183 9.58 -13.79 -1.72
C ARG A 183 10.47 -14.60 -0.78
N ARG A 184 11.75 -14.66 -1.09
CA ARG A 184 12.77 -15.15 -0.16
C ARG A 184 12.82 -14.24 1.07
N VAL A 185 12.62 -14.81 2.26
CA VAL A 185 12.79 -14.11 3.54
C VAL A 185 14.14 -14.55 4.11
N TYR A 186 15.06 -13.61 4.30
CA TYR A 186 16.24 -13.86 5.13
C TYR A 186 15.75 -14.01 6.57
N THR A 187 15.79 -15.23 7.09
CA THR A 187 15.63 -15.54 8.52
C THR A 187 16.93 -15.29 9.26
#